data_AF-A0AAQ1KFQ1-F1
#
_entry.id   AF-A0AAQ1KFQ1-F1
#
_cell.length_a   1.000
_cell.length_b   1.000
_cell.length_c   1.000
_cell.angle_alpha   90.00
_cell.angle_beta   90.00
_cell.angle_gamma   90.00
#
_symmetry.space_group_name_H-M   'P 1'
#
loop_
_entity.id
_entity.type
_entity.pdbx_description
1 polymer ?
#
loop_
_entity_poly.entity_id
_entity_poly.type
_entity_poly.pdbx_seq_one_letter_code
_entity_poly.pdbx_strand_id
1 'polypeptide(L)'
;MSESQLRIPLGDCCLVCEGFRQRVAGRPSLEVDGDLLWALEHSSWQPLAVTLELLADGARVCPLPLERQAAFDAPRALDWRDDEVRIACLPAVRDARALLDWCRARWPGATFGAQAIDAQSYAWGRLLRLDCRRAGLAVAGHEHFLLPHAYPCVYLGHLAVDWRRLRFEPNA
;
A
#
# COMPACT_ATOMS: atom_id res chain seq x y z
N MET A 1 -22.76 -9.30 -9.02
CA MET A 1 -21.96 -8.18 -9.56
C MET A 1 -20.58 -8.73 -9.85
N SER A 2 -20.09 -8.60 -11.09
CA SER A 2 -18.73 -9.03 -11.44
C SER A 2 -17.76 -8.14 -10.67
N GLU A 3 -17.12 -8.65 -9.61
CA GLU A 3 -16.02 -7.95 -8.95
C GLU A 3 -14.88 -7.85 -9.96
N SER A 4 -14.72 -6.67 -10.57
CA SER A 4 -13.63 -6.41 -11.52
C SER A 4 -12.30 -6.49 -10.78
N GLN A 5 -11.65 -7.65 -10.85
CA GLN A 5 -10.32 -7.86 -10.28
C GLN A 5 -9.27 -7.23 -11.17
N LEU A 6 -8.38 -6.46 -10.56
CA LEU A 6 -7.19 -5.92 -11.20
C LEU A 6 -6.14 -7.02 -11.32
N ARG A 7 -5.54 -7.15 -12.50
CA ARG A 7 -4.46 -8.11 -12.80
C ARG A 7 -3.24 -7.34 -13.28
N ILE A 8 -2.14 -7.43 -12.54
CA ILE A 8 -0.87 -6.74 -12.84
C ILE A 8 0.19 -7.79 -13.17
N PRO A 9 0.71 -7.85 -14.41
CA PRO A 9 1.77 -8.80 -14.77
C PRO A 9 3.09 -8.41 -14.09
N LEU A 10 3.86 -9.40 -13.61
CA LEU A 10 5.08 -9.22 -12.83
C LEU A 10 6.12 -10.27 -13.26
N GLY A 11 6.49 -10.25 -14.55
CA GLY A 11 7.33 -11.28 -15.15
C GLY A 11 6.59 -12.61 -15.21
N ASP A 12 7.07 -13.59 -14.44
CA ASP A 12 6.54 -14.97 -14.44
C ASP A 12 5.25 -15.14 -13.62
N CYS A 13 4.80 -14.10 -12.90
CA CYS A 13 3.56 -14.12 -12.15
C CYS A 13 2.67 -12.91 -12.44
N CYS A 14 1.46 -12.95 -11.91
CA CYS A 14 0.46 -11.90 -11.98
C CYS A 14 -0.05 -11.63 -10.56
N LEU A 15 0.01 -10.37 -10.14
CA LEU A 15 -0.64 -9.89 -8.93
C LEU A 15 -2.12 -9.64 -9.22
N VAL A 16 -3.00 -10.29 -8.45
CA VAL A 16 -4.45 -10.14 -8.55
C VAL A 16 -4.99 -9.51 -7.27
N CYS A 17 -5.68 -8.38 -7.40
CA CYS A 17 -6.29 -7.66 -6.27
C CYS A 17 -7.61 -6.99 -6.67
N GLU A 18 -8.33 -6.45 -5.68
CA GLU A 18 -9.61 -5.75 -5.89
C GLU A 18 -9.44 -4.25 -6.20
N GLY A 19 -8.21 -3.82 -6.48
CA GLY A 19 -7.84 -2.42 -6.62
C GLY A 19 -7.25 -1.82 -5.35
N PHE A 20 -7.06 -0.51 -5.38
CA PHE A 20 -6.35 0.25 -4.35
C PHE A 20 -7.30 0.88 -3.35
N ARG A 21 -6.80 1.19 -2.16
CA ARG A 21 -7.57 1.75 -1.06
C ARG A 21 -6.81 2.87 -0.37
N GLN A 22 -7.55 3.84 0.15
CA GLN A 22 -7.03 4.91 0.99
C GLN A 22 -7.68 4.84 2.36
N ARG A 23 -6.89 5.12 3.41
CA ARG A 23 -7.44 5.27 4.75
C ARG A 23 -8.03 6.67 4.87
N VAL A 24 -9.28 6.74 5.31
CA VAL A 24 -9.97 8.00 5.58
C VAL A 24 -10.38 8.05 7.05
N ALA A 25 -10.37 9.24 7.63
CA ALA A 25 -10.97 9.49 8.94
C ALA A 25 -12.45 9.11 8.89
N GLY A 26 -12.93 8.48 9.94
CA GLY A 26 -14.35 8.28 10.19
C GLY A 26 -15.06 9.61 10.39
N ARG A 27 -16.39 9.59 10.40
CA ARG A 27 -17.11 10.74 10.92
C ARG A 27 -16.87 10.79 12.44
N PRO A 28 -16.57 11.96 13.02
CA PRO A 28 -16.43 12.06 14.47
C PRO A 28 -17.74 11.63 15.11
N SER A 29 -17.66 10.66 16.03
CA SER A 29 -18.76 10.25 16.89
C SER A 29 -18.41 10.58 18.33
N LEU A 30 -19.45 10.92 19.10
CA LEU A 30 -19.36 11.10 20.53
C LEU A 30 -19.97 9.88 21.20
N GLU A 31 -19.24 9.26 22.10
CA GLU A 31 -19.78 8.27 23.03
C GLU A 31 -19.93 8.90 24.41
N VAL A 32 -21.06 8.60 25.06
CA VAL A 32 -21.36 9.06 26.42
C VAL A 32 -21.39 7.84 27.32
N ASP A 33 -20.56 7.84 28.36
CA ASP A 33 -20.56 6.84 29.43
C ASP A 33 -20.64 7.55 30.78
N GLY A 34 -21.82 7.53 31.39
CA GLY A 34 -22.13 8.37 32.56
C GLY A 34 -21.98 9.86 32.25
N ASP A 35 -21.13 10.56 33.01
CA ASP A 35 -20.83 11.99 32.83
C ASP A 35 -19.62 12.24 31.90
N LEU A 36 -19.06 11.18 31.30
CA LEU A 36 -17.87 11.28 30.44
C LEU A 36 -18.27 11.28 28.96
N LEU A 37 -17.70 12.23 28.22
CA LEU A 37 -17.87 12.39 26.78
C LEU A 37 -16.55 12.08 26.06
N TRP A 38 -16.58 11.09 25.18
CA TRP A 38 -15.41 10.64 24.42
C TRP A 38 -15.60 10.93 22.94
N ALA A 39 -14.62 11.58 22.32
CA ALA A 39 -14.55 11.66 20.87
C ALA A 39 -13.84 10.42 20.33
N LEU A 40 -14.52 9.64 19.48
CA LEU A 40 -13.92 8.47 18.86
C LEU A 40 -13.36 8.81 17.47
N GLU A 41 -12.05 8.61 17.33
CA GLU A 41 -11.40 8.63 16.03
C GLU A 41 -11.49 7.25 15.39
N HIS A 42 -12.49 7.09 14.54
CA HIS A 42 -12.55 5.93 13.66
C HIS A 42 -11.74 6.19 12.39
N SER A 43 -11.24 5.13 11.76
CA SER A 43 -10.75 5.20 10.38
C SER A 43 -11.32 4.03 9.59
N SER A 44 -11.49 4.24 8.30
CA SER A 44 -11.99 3.20 7.39
C SER A 44 -11.18 3.18 6.11
N TRP A 45 -11.11 2.02 5.46
CA TRP A 45 -10.52 1.90 4.13
C TRP A 45 -11.59 2.12 3.08
N GLN A 46 -11.35 3.05 2.16
CA GLN A 46 -12.24 3.36 1.05
C GLN A 46 -11.55 3.07 -0.29
N PRO A 47 -12.29 2.69 -1.34
CA PRO A 47 -11.71 2.47 -2.67
C PRO A 47 -11.02 3.72 -3.21
N LEU A 48 -9.79 3.58 -3.69
CA LEU A 48 -9.00 4.65 -4.30
C LEU A 48 -9.16 4.59 -5.82
N ALA A 49 -9.69 5.67 -6.41
CA ALA A 49 -9.74 5.81 -7.86
C ALA A 49 -8.35 6.16 -8.40
N VAL A 50 -7.93 5.46 -9.44
CA VAL A 50 -6.60 5.61 -10.04
C VAL A 50 -6.71 5.60 -11.57
N THR A 51 -5.73 6.18 -12.25
CA THR A 51 -5.39 5.75 -13.60
C THR A 51 -4.42 4.58 -13.51
N LEU A 52 -4.53 3.64 -14.45
CA LEU A 52 -3.71 2.44 -14.50
C LEU A 52 -3.24 2.19 -15.93
N GLU A 53 -1.93 2.16 -16.12
CA GLU A 53 -1.26 1.76 -17.36
C GLU A 53 -0.51 0.44 -17.10
N LEU A 54 -0.92 -0.64 -17.75
CA LEU A 54 -0.22 -1.91 -17.67
C LEU A 54 1.06 -1.84 -18.51
N LEU A 55 2.15 -2.34 -17.93
CA LEU A 55 3.46 -2.45 -18.55
C LEU A 55 3.83 -3.94 -18.66
N ALA A 56 4.85 -4.28 -19.44
CA ALA A 56 5.25 -5.69 -19.64
C ALA A 56 5.61 -6.41 -18.33
N ASP A 57 6.17 -5.68 -17.36
CA ASP A 57 6.71 -6.16 -16.09
C ASP A 57 6.14 -5.39 -14.88
N GLY A 58 4.90 -4.88 -14.99
CA GLY A 58 4.18 -4.30 -13.86
C GLY A 58 3.06 -3.36 -14.28
N ALA A 59 2.83 -2.33 -13.47
CA ALA A 59 1.93 -1.25 -13.82
C ALA A 59 2.49 0.11 -13.38
N ARG A 60 2.08 1.16 -14.08
CA ARG A 60 2.14 2.54 -13.60
C ARG A 60 0.75 2.92 -13.09
N VAL A 61 0.69 3.43 -11.88
CA VAL A 61 -0.56 3.77 -11.20
C VAL A 61 -0.47 5.19 -10.67
N CYS A 62 -1.45 6.03 -11.01
CA CYS A 62 -1.54 7.38 -10.48
C CYS A 62 -2.89 7.55 -9.77
N PRO A 63 -2.90 7.85 -8.47
CA PRO A 63 -4.13 8.29 -7.80
C PRO A 63 -4.75 9.48 -8.54
N LEU A 64 -6.07 9.45 -8.74
CA LEU A 64 -6.76 10.64 -9.23
C LEU A 64 -6.66 11.76 -8.17
N PRO A 65 -6.62 13.04 -8.58
CA PRO A 65 -6.69 14.17 -7.66
C PRO A 65 -7.84 14.05 -6.66
N LEU A 66 -7.66 14.59 -5.45
CA LEU A 66 -8.58 14.40 -4.32
C LEU A 66 -10.01 14.85 -4.66
N GLU A 67 -10.16 15.94 -5.40
CA GLU A 67 -11.45 16.46 -5.88
C GLU A 67 -12.18 15.53 -6.86
N ARG A 68 -11.49 14.53 -7.41
CA ARG A 68 -12.04 13.49 -8.30
C ARG A 68 -12.27 12.16 -7.59
N GLN A 69 -11.98 12.07 -6.29
CA GLN A 69 -12.23 10.89 -5.48
C GLN A 69 -13.66 10.91 -4.93
N ALA A 70 -14.63 10.48 -5.75
CA ALA A 70 -16.06 10.55 -5.39
C ALA A 70 -16.44 9.80 -4.08
N ALA A 71 -15.63 8.83 -3.66
CA ALA A 71 -15.84 8.08 -2.43
C ALA A 71 -15.33 8.80 -1.16
N PHE A 72 -14.59 9.90 -1.30
CA PHE A 72 -13.94 10.60 -0.19
C PHE A 72 -14.54 11.99 0.00
N ASP A 73 -14.86 12.35 1.24
CA ASP A 73 -14.93 13.77 1.59
C ASP A 73 -13.47 14.25 1.74
N ALA A 74 -13.03 15.21 0.93
CA ALA A 74 -11.63 15.68 0.90
C ALA A 74 -11.00 15.96 2.30
N PRO A 75 -11.71 16.56 3.28
CA PRO A 75 -11.15 16.81 4.62
C PRO A 75 -10.82 15.55 5.42
N ARG A 76 -11.31 14.39 4.99
CA ARG A 76 -11.18 13.12 5.71
C ARG A 76 -10.05 12.24 5.16
N ALA A 77 -9.40 12.62 4.07
CA ALA A 77 -8.26 11.87 3.54
C ALA A 77 -7.08 11.94 4.51
N LEU A 78 -6.66 10.80 5.04
CA LEU A 78 -5.49 10.71 5.92
C LEU A 78 -4.28 10.33 5.08
N ASP A 79 -3.12 10.95 5.31
CA ASP A 79 -1.86 10.58 4.65
C ASP A 79 -1.97 10.58 3.10
N TRP A 80 -2.71 11.56 2.53
CA TRP A 80 -2.94 11.65 1.08
C TRP A 80 -1.64 11.83 0.29
N ARG A 81 -1.53 11.05 -0.78
CA ARG A 81 -0.40 11.05 -1.72
C ARG A 81 -0.96 10.82 -3.12
N ASP A 82 -0.60 11.70 -4.03
CA ASP A 82 -0.98 11.64 -5.46
C ASP A 82 0.22 11.38 -6.36
N ASP A 83 1.39 11.09 -5.78
CA ASP A 83 2.58 10.71 -6.53
C ASP A 83 2.34 9.46 -7.38
N GLU A 84 2.92 9.45 -8.59
CA GLU A 84 2.89 8.26 -9.43
C GLU A 84 3.65 7.12 -8.76
N VAL A 85 3.07 5.91 -8.81
CA VAL A 85 3.72 4.70 -8.33
C VAL A 85 3.93 3.71 -9.46
N ARG A 86 5.20 3.30 -9.61
CA ARG A 86 5.58 2.14 -10.41
C ARG A 86 5.48 0.87 -9.57
N ILE A 87 4.47 0.05 -9.86
CA ILE A 87 4.36 -1.30 -9.32
C ILE A 87 5.28 -2.20 -10.13
N ALA A 88 6.24 -2.84 -9.47
CA ALA A 88 7.25 -3.67 -10.12
C ALA A 88 7.68 -4.85 -9.25
N CYS A 89 8.08 -5.93 -9.91
CA CYS A 89 8.80 -7.02 -9.28
C CYS A 89 10.25 -6.59 -9.00
N LEU A 90 10.79 -7.03 -7.87
CA LEU A 90 12.18 -6.84 -7.46
C LEU A 90 12.87 -8.22 -7.39
N PRO A 91 13.42 -8.74 -8.51
CA PRO A 91 13.91 -10.12 -8.61
C PRO A 91 15.01 -10.46 -7.60
N ALA A 92 15.85 -9.48 -7.25
CA ALA A 92 16.95 -9.62 -6.30
C ALA A 92 16.51 -9.56 -4.83
N VAL A 93 15.25 -9.23 -4.55
CA VAL A 93 14.74 -9.06 -3.18
C VAL A 93 13.83 -10.24 -2.83
N ARG A 94 14.33 -11.16 -2.01
CA ARG A 94 13.60 -12.38 -1.58
C ARG A 94 13.39 -12.49 -0.08
N ASP A 95 14.05 -11.63 0.70
CA ASP A 95 13.95 -11.59 2.14
C ASP A 95 14.03 -10.15 2.65
N ALA A 96 13.83 -9.98 3.96
CA ALA A 96 13.85 -8.68 4.60
C ALA A 96 15.23 -7.99 4.56
N ARG A 97 16.34 -8.76 4.50
CA ARG A 97 17.69 -8.21 4.45
C ARG A 97 17.97 -7.61 3.08
N ALA A 98 17.67 -8.35 2.01
CA ALA A 98 17.77 -7.86 0.64
C ALA A 98 16.86 -6.65 0.41
N LEU A 99 15.68 -6.62 1.04
CA LEU A 99 14.79 -5.46 0.97
C LEU A 99 15.44 -4.23 1.60
N LEU A 100 16.05 -4.36 2.78
CA LEU A 100 16.73 -3.25 3.44
C LEU A 100 17.87 -2.70 2.58
N ASP A 101 18.63 -3.57 1.91
CA ASP A 101 19.70 -3.16 1.00
C ASP A 101 19.15 -2.41 -0.22
N TRP A 102 18.04 -2.87 -0.80
CA TRP A 102 17.34 -2.17 -1.87
C TRP A 102 16.82 -0.80 -1.41
N CYS A 103 16.22 -0.71 -0.22
CA CYS A 103 15.72 0.55 0.35
C CYS A 103 16.84 1.56 0.56
N ARG A 104 18.02 1.12 1.03
CA ARG A 104 19.21 1.99 1.18
C ARG A 104 19.70 2.52 -0.15
N ALA A 105 19.66 1.71 -1.20
CA ALA A 105 20.05 2.14 -2.54
C ALA A 105 19.04 3.14 -3.13
N ARG A 106 17.73 2.91 -2.91
CA ARG A 106 16.66 3.79 -3.42
C ARG A 106 16.60 5.14 -2.70
N TRP A 107 16.79 5.14 -1.39
CA TRP A 107 16.75 6.35 -0.58
C TRP A 107 18.05 6.54 0.20
N PRO A 108 19.11 7.05 -0.46
CA PRO A 108 20.37 7.37 0.21
C PRO A 108 20.14 8.34 1.37
N GLY A 109 20.70 8.04 2.54
CA GLY A 109 20.59 8.87 3.74
C GLY A 109 19.40 8.54 4.65
N ALA A 110 18.48 7.67 4.24
CA ALA A 110 17.43 7.17 5.11
C ALA A 110 17.96 6.14 6.13
N THR A 111 17.39 6.14 7.33
CA THR A 111 17.77 5.26 8.43
C THR A 111 16.79 4.12 8.59
N PHE A 112 17.14 2.96 8.07
CA PHE A 112 16.30 1.75 8.14
C PHE A 112 16.60 0.95 9.40
N GLY A 113 16.11 1.43 10.55
CA GLY A 113 16.14 0.70 11.82
C GLY A 113 14.97 -0.30 11.94
N ALA A 114 15.05 -1.23 12.90
CA ALA A 114 14.01 -2.23 13.13
C ALA A 114 12.63 -1.61 13.41
N GLN A 115 12.57 -0.43 14.03
CA GLN A 115 11.32 0.28 14.29
C GLN A 115 10.65 0.92 13.05
N ALA A 116 11.36 1.01 11.93
CA ALA A 116 10.86 1.64 10.70
C ALA A 116 10.14 0.65 9.79
N ILE A 117 10.28 -0.67 10.03
CA ILE A 117 9.63 -1.69 9.22
C ILE A 117 8.70 -2.54 10.07
N ASP A 118 7.42 -2.49 9.75
CA ASP A 118 6.44 -3.44 10.24
C ASP A 118 6.30 -4.61 9.28
N ALA A 119 6.10 -5.81 9.82
CA ALA A 119 5.82 -7.00 9.04
C ALA A 119 4.52 -7.68 9.48
N GLN A 120 3.70 -8.06 8.52
CA GLN A 120 2.48 -8.82 8.76
C GLN A 120 2.40 -10.02 7.81
N SER A 121 2.06 -11.19 8.35
CA SER A 121 1.92 -12.42 7.56
C SER A 121 0.50 -12.60 7.03
N TYR A 122 0.40 -13.14 5.82
CA TYR A 122 -0.83 -13.50 5.11
C TYR A 122 -0.65 -14.86 4.44
N ALA A 123 -1.75 -15.47 3.96
CA ALA A 123 -1.70 -16.77 3.29
C ALA A 123 -0.81 -16.79 2.02
N TRP A 124 -0.67 -15.65 1.35
CA TRP A 124 0.17 -15.51 0.16
C TRP A 124 1.65 -15.21 0.48
N GLY A 125 2.00 -14.82 1.72
CA GLY A 125 3.34 -14.34 2.06
C GLY A 125 3.38 -13.31 3.19
N ARG A 126 4.22 -12.28 3.05
CA ARG A 126 4.38 -11.21 4.04
C ARG A 126 4.19 -9.83 3.42
N LEU A 127 3.41 -8.99 4.08
CA LEU A 127 3.39 -7.55 3.85
C LEU A 127 4.47 -6.91 4.72
N LEU A 128 5.35 -6.13 4.11
CA LEU A 128 6.29 -5.28 4.81
C LEU A 128 5.88 -3.82 4.56
N ARG A 129 5.82 -3.03 5.64
CA ARG A 129 5.49 -1.61 5.58
C ARG A 129 6.64 -0.81 6.15
N LEU A 130 7.20 0.07 5.34
CA LEU A 130 8.22 1.01 5.77
C LEU A 130 7.53 2.30 6.21
N ASP A 131 7.62 2.67 7.48
CA ASP A 131 7.24 3.99 7.98
C ASP A 131 8.27 5.02 7.50
N CYS A 132 7.87 5.86 6.56
CA CYS A 132 8.74 6.83 5.92
C CYS A 132 9.31 7.84 6.91
N ARG A 133 8.49 8.28 7.88
CA ARG A 133 8.91 9.27 8.87
C ARG A 133 9.96 8.69 9.81
N ARG A 134 9.76 7.45 10.27
CA ARG A 134 10.75 6.75 11.10
C ARG A 134 12.03 6.43 10.34
N ALA A 135 11.93 6.28 9.03
CA ALA A 135 13.09 6.13 8.15
C ALA A 135 13.82 7.45 7.85
N GLY A 136 13.31 8.60 8.32
CA GLY A 136 13.90 9.92 8.06
C GLY A 136 13.62 10.45 6.65
N LEU A 137 12.63 9.90 5.95
CA LEU A 137 12.17 10.41 4.66
C LEU A 137 11.29 11.65 4.85
N ALA A 138 11.32 12.56 3.87
CA ALA A 138 10.54 13.80 3.91
C ALA A 138 9.02 13.58 3.77
N VAL A 139 8.61 12.43 3.24
CA VAL A 139 7.20 12.07 3.03
C VAL A 139 6.62 11.36 4.25
N ALA A 140 5.37 11.69 4.59
CA ALA A 140 4.61 10.96 5.60
C ALA A 140 3.98 9.68 5.01
N GLY A 141 3.54 8.78 5.89
CA GLY A 141 2.88 7.54 5.52
C GLY A 141 3.83 6.36 5.37
N HIS A 142 3.42 5.36 4.59
CA HIS A 142 4.12 4.09 4.44
C HIS A 142 4.44 3.78 2.99
N GLU A 143 5.54 3.06 2.78
CA GLU A 143 5.82 2.34 1.55
C GLU A 143 5.57 0.84 1.78
N HIS A 144 4.95 0.17 0.81
CA HIS A 144 4.48 -1.20 0.90
C HIS A 144 5.28 -2.12 -0.01
N PHE A 145 5.66 -3.26 0.54
CA PHE A 145 6.35 -4.33 -0.15
C PHE A 145 5.65 -5.66 0.13
N LEU A 146 5.47 -6.47 -0.89
CA LEU A 146 4.94 -7.82 -0.76
C LEU A 146 6.07 -8.81 -0.93
N LEU A 147 6.31 -9.67 0.05
CA LEU A 147 7.15 -10.86 -0.07
C LEU A 147 6.27 -12.09 -0.21
N PRO A 148 5.82 -12.45 -1.42
CA PRO A 148 5.10 -13.70 -1.65
C PRO A 148 6.00 -14.91 -1.40
N HIS A 149 5.41 -16.06 -1.04
CA HIS A 149 6.16 -17.28 -0.74
C HIS A 149 6.94 -17.84 -1.95
N ALA A 150 6.34 -17.79 -3.14
CA ALA A 150 6.85 -18.47 -4.33
C ALA A 150 7.48 -17.53 -5.37
N TYR A 151 7.38 -16.21 -5.17
CA TYR A 151 7.78 -15.21 -6.17
C TYR A 151 8.71 -14.16 -5.54
N PRO A 152 9.44 -13.37 -6.34
CA PRO A 152 10.23 -12.28 -5.80
C PRO A 152 9.35 -11.17 -5.20
N CYS A 153 9.99 -10.28 -4.43
CA CYS A 153 9.32 -9.15 -3.81
C CYS A 153 8.62 -8.26 -4.84
N VAL A 154 7.48 -7.68 -4.46
CA VAL A 154 6.77 -6.68 -5.26
C VAL A 154 6.75 -5.37 -4.50
N TYR A 155 7.20 -4.31 -5.15
CA TYR A 155 7.07 -2.95 -4.65
C TYR A 155 5.71 -2.38 -5.07
N LEU A 156 4.95 -1.87 -4.09
CA LEU A 156 3.65 -1.24 -4.30
C LEU A 156 3.65 0.27 -4.01
N GLY A 157 4.81 0.86 -3.71
CA GLY A 157 4.88 2.26 -3.30
C GLY A 157 4.02 2.55 -2.08
N HIS A 158 3.39 3.72 -2.08
CA HIS A 158 2.47 4.10 -1.01
C HIS A 158 1.07 3.48 -1.13
N LEU A 159 0.78 2.75 -2.21
CA LEU A 159 -0.56 2.24 -2.47
C LEU A 159 -0.90 1.07 -1.54
N ALA A 160 -2.07 1.16 -0.91
CA ALA A 160 -2.64 0.06 -0.14
C ALA A 160 -3.68 -0.71 -0.97
N VAL A 161 -3.84 -2.00 -0.69
CA VAL A 161 -4.91 -2.84 -1.26
C VAL A 161 -5.57 -3.68 -0.17
N ASP A 162 -6.60 -4.46 -0.51
CA ASP A 162 -7.11 -5.49 0.41
C ASP A 162 -6.13 -6.67 0.50
N TRP A 163 -5.22 -6.59 1.47
CA TRP A 163 -4.17 -7.58 1.69
C TRP A 163 -4.72 -8.99 1.95
N ARG A 164 -5.95 -9.12 2.48
CA ARG A 164 -6.56 -10.43 2.78
C ARG A 164 -7.09 -11.12 1.53
N ARG A 165 -7.44 -10.36 0.50
CA ARG A 165 -8.02 -10.86 -0.76
C ARG A 165 -7.02 -10.89 -1.93
N LEU A 166 -5.81 -10.39 -1.68
CA LEU A 166 -4.70 -10.41 -2.63
C LEU A 166 -4.27 -11.84 -2.97
N ARG A 167 -3.97 -12.07 -4.25
CA ARG A 167 -3.47 -13.36 -4.77
C ARG A 167 -2.31 -13.15 -5.75
N PHE A 168 -1.48 -14.19 -5.88
CA PHE A 168 -0.46 -14.30 -6.91
C PHE A 168 -0.75 -15.52 -7.77
N GLU A 169 -0.85 -15.31 -9.07
CA GLU A 169 -1.13 -16.35 -10.06
C GLU A 169 0.05 -16.47 -11.03
N PRO A 170 0.31 -17.63 -11.64
CA PRO A 170 1.28 -17.72 -12.74
C PRO A 170 0.86 -16.82 -13.91
N ASN A 171 1.83 -16.21 -14.59
CA ASN A 171 1.55 -15.49 -15.84
C ASN A 171 1.45 -16.53 -16.97
N ALA A 172 0.33 -16.53 -17.70
CA ALA A 172 0.06 -17.48 -18.78
C ALA A 172 0.72 -17.06 -20.09
#